data_AF-B7IX69-F1
#
_entry.id   AF-B7IX69-F1
#
_cell.length_a   1.000
_cell.length_b   1.000
_cell.length_c   1.000
_cell.angle_alpha   90.00
_cell.angle_beta   90.00
_cell.angle_gamma   90.00
#
_symmetry.space_group_name_H-M   'P 1'
#
loop_
_entity.id
_entity.type
_entity.pdbx_description
1 polymer ?
#
loop_
_entity_poly.entity_id
_entity_poly.type
_entity_poly.pdbx_seq_one_letter_code
_entity_poly.pdbx_strand_id
1 'polypeptide(L)' 'MKKEGSVGLFLRVYHLDKKGVTAWEEVQEDELPKKVKKKLGVK' A
#
# COMPACT_ATOMS: atom_id res chain seq x y z
N MET A 1 -19.81 -9.66 -8.32
CA MET A 1 -19.08 -8.55 -7.68
C MET A 1 -17.60 -8.77 -7.86
N LYS A 2 -17.00 -8.23 -8.92
CA LYS A 2 -15.56 -8.09 -9.05
C LYS A 2 -15.29 -6.60 -8.87
N LYS A 3 -14.61 -6.21 -7.78
CA LYS A 3 -14.06 -4.85 -7.70
C LYS A 3 -12.89 -4.83 -8.66
N GLU A 4 -13.19 -4.43 -9.90
CA GLU A 4 -12.22 -3.98 -10.87
C GLU A 4 -11.37 -2.90 -10.19
N GLY A 5 -10.07 -3.18 -10.10
CA GLY A 5 -9.12 -2.43 -9.29
C GLY A 5 -9.30 -0.94 -9.52
N SER A 6 -9.71 -0.24 -8.47
CA SER A 6 -9.69 1.21 -8.46
C SER A 6 -8.24 1.63 -8.68
N VAL A 7 -8.00 2.35 -9.77
CA VAL A 7 -6.74 2.99 -10.10
C VAL A 7 -6.39 3.92 -8.91
N GLY A 8 -5.64 3.42 -7.93
CA GLY A 8 -5.34 4.15 -6.69
C GLY A 8 -5.38 3.33 -5.40
N LEU A 9 -5.07 2.03 -5.43
CA LEU A 9 -4.89 1.22 -4.22
C LEU A 9 -3.42 0.92 -4.01
N PHE A 10 -2.94 1.23 -2.81
CA PHE A 10 -1.57 0.91 -2.38
C PHE A 10 -1.62 -0.34 -1.52
N LEU A 11 -0.55 -1.14 -1.56
CA LEU A 11 -0.40 -2.29 -0.68
C LEU A 11 0.56 -1.94 0.45
N ARG A 12 0.13 -2.08 1.70
CA ARG A 12 1.03 -2.04 2.85
C ARG A 12 1.43 -3.46 3.21
N VAL A 13 2.71 -3.76 3.06
CA VAL A 13 3.27 -5.09 3.28
C VAL A 13 3.98 -5.14 4.63
N TYR A 14 3.60 -6.08 5.48
CA TYR A 14 4.29 -6.38 6.73
C TYR A 14 5.35 -7.42 6.46
N HIS A 15 6.62 -7.01 6.56
CA HIS A 15 7.77 -7.87 6.38
C HIS A 15 8.46 -8.09 7.73
N LEU A 16 8.85 -9.34 7.98
CA LEU A 16 9.68 -9.72 9.12
C LEU A 16 10.96 -10.36 8.55
N ASP A 17 12.13 -9.78 8.84
CA ASP A 17 13.38 -10.08 8.12
C ASP A 17 13.75 -11.57 8.04
N LYS A 18 13.33 -12.38 9.02
CA LYS A 18 13.59 -13.82 9.05
C LYS A 18 12.47 -14.68 8.46
N LYS A 19 11.25 -14.16 8.36
CA LYS A 19 10.05 -14.91 7.92
C LYS A 19 9.53 -14.43 6.57
N GLY A 20 10.06 -13.34 6.03
CA GLY A 20 9.56 -12.71 4.81
C GLY A 20 8.28 -11.91 5.07
N VAL A 21 7.42 -11.82 4.06
CA VAL A 21 6.14 -11.13 4.18
C VAL A 21 5.18 -11.96 5.03
N THR A 22 4.71 -11.38 6.14
CA THR A 22 3.81 -12.04 7.08
C THR A 22 2.35 -11.65 6.88
N ALA A 23 2.10 -10.46 6.35
CA ALA A 23 0.75 -9.95 6.07
C ALA A 23 0.81 -8.82 5.05
N TRP A 24 -0.34 -8.52 4.44
CA TRP A 24 -0.53 -7.33 3.64
C TRP A 24 -1.95 -6.81 3.79
N GLU A 25 -2.13 -5.51 3.59
CA GLU A 25 -3.41 -4.84 3.57
C GLU A 25 -3.48 -3.87 2.39
N GLU A 26 -4.67 -3.75 1.81
CA GLU A 26 -4.97 -2.73 0.81
C GLU A 26 -5.27 -1.42 1.55
N VAL A 27 -4.52 -0.36 1.22
CA VAL A 27 -4.71 0.98 1.79
C VAL A 27 -4.96 1.98 0.69
N GLN A 28 -5.73 3.01 1.01
CA GLN A 28 -5.97 4.12 0.10
C GLN A 28 -4.80 5.10 0.16
N GLU A 29 -4.70 5.94 -0.86
CA GLU A 29 -3.67 6.97 -0.92
C GLU A 29 -3.68 7.84 0.35
N ASP A 30 -4.84 8.29 0.80
CA ASP A 30 -4.99 9.20 1.96
C ASP A 30 -4.50 8.65 3.29
N GLU A 31 -4.41 7.32 3.40
CA GLU A 31 -3.88 6.63 4.56
C GLU A 31 -2.34 6.57 4.54
N LEU A 32 -1.73 6.86 3.39
CA LEU A 32 -0.28 6.88 3.27
C LEU A 32 0.32 8.09 4.00
N PRO A 33 1.42 7.88 4.75
CA PRO A 33 2.19 8.98 5.31
C PRO A 33 2.65 9.96 4.22
N LYS A 34 2.62 11.26 4.51
CA LYS A 34 3.02 12.33 3.56
C LYS A 34 4.40 12.12 2.92
N LYS A 35 5.35 11.56 3.69
CA LYS A 35 6.70 11.23 3.21
C LYS A 35 6.69 10.14 2.12
N VAL A 36 5.79 9.17 2.25
CA VAL A 36 5.60 8.08 1.28
C VAL A 36 4.91 8.59 0.03
N LYS A 37 3.84 9.40 0.17
CA LYS A 37 3.18 10.07 -0.97
C LYS A 37 4.18 10.85 -1.83
N LYS A 38 5.05 11.64 -1.20
CA LYS A 38 6.11 12.40 -1.89
C LYS A 38 7.12 11.50 -2.61
N LYS A 39 7.45 10.33 -2.04
CA LYS A 39 8.41 9.39 -2.65
C LYS A 39 7.80 8.59 -3.81
N LEU A 40 6.51 8.28 -3.71
CA LEU A 40 5.76 7.57 -4.75
C LEU A 40 5.32 8.49 -5.90
N GLY A 41 5.54 9.81 -5.78
CA GLY A 41 5.20 10.78 -6.82
C GLY A 41 3.68 10.92 -7.03
N VAL A 42 2.90 10.62 -5.99
CA VAL A 42 1.45 10.75 -6.05
C VAL A 42 1.10 12.23 -6.04
N LYS A 43 0.25 12.63 -6.99
CA LYS A 43 0.11 14.00 -7.49
C LYS A 43 -1.08 14.72 -6.89
#